data_AF-F4BT57-F1
#
_entry.id   AF-F4BT57-F1
#
_cell.length_a   1.000
_cell.length_b   1.000
_cell.length_c   1.000
_cell.angle_alpha   90.00
_cell.angle_beta   90.00
_cell.angle_gamma   90.00
#
_symmetry.space_group_name_H-M   'P 1'
#
loop_
_entity.id
_entity.type
_entity.pdbx_description
1 polymer ?
#
loop_
_entity_poly.entity_id
_entity_poly.type
_entity_poly.pdbx_seq_one_letter_code
_entity_poly.pdbx_strand_id
1 'polypeptide(L)'
;MKHALAIILVGLVLIFCSPLKALSESETVVAADDIMIKMRLGLPVEYENAVIKGNLTSDRLGMTAKQILRIPFEVKMPPSKQMQVNSSVVIKNSIICGRVDFNNTQFHKQVRFVNVFFVEYALFVNSTFNDDAAFDHSIFLKEGSFEGSRFDGKANFFQTRFNRPASFDGAKFGGVADFSLAQFHSVGNFASSQFSSDALFDKTDFKGEAKFIASQFNQDVEFNGTRFEKETSFEGAKFSGSAQFSESVFNESVDLNSVQLEKEVRFDRTQFEGPAFFAKAKFDDLVEFGDCNFLKNATFKESDFQVDAIFNNTTFLEPAEFSGSNFLGFADFGGSKFLYDADFSDSIFSGPADFSRTAFSDRVNFYNTQFKKNVHFESSQINTINLTRAGYDWLYLKWDCVNHLEFDDAAYQNLINNYKRLQWQTDSSDCSSTYLKEIIRVAPDDSHKWIIDGILSMVAGTNSSNSSHKG
;
A
#
# COMPACT_ATOMS: atom_id res chain seq x y z
N MET A 1 47.28 -10.46 -4.34
CA MET A 1 46.02 -10.74 -5.08
C MET A 1 44.77 -10.15 -4.42
N LYS A 2 44.54 -10.26 -3.09
CA LYS A 2 43.35 -9.66 -2.43
C LYS A 2 43.26 -8.13 -2.53
N HIS A 3 44.37 -7.40 -2.49
CA HIS A 3 44.37 -5.93 -2.65
C HIS A 3 44.08 -5.47 -4.09
N ALA A 4 44.51 -6.23 -5.10
CA ALA A 4 44.19 -5.92 -6.49
C ALA A 4 42.69 -6.16 -6.78
N LEU A 5 42.09 -7.20 -6.20
CA LEU A 5 40.66 -7.49 -6.35
C LEU A 5 39.78 -6.40 -5.70
N ALA A 6 40.19 -5.87 -4.55
CA ALA A 6 39.48 -4.77 -3.88
C ALA A 6 39.56 -3.46 -4.69
N ILE A 7 40.72 -3.13 -5.28
CA ILE A 7 40.88 -1.94 -6.14
C ILE A 7 40.08 -2.10 -7.44
N ILE A 8 40.02 -3.31 -8.00
CA ILE A 8 39.18 -3.61 -9.18
C ILE A 8 37.69 -3.54 -8.81
N LEU A 9 37.28 -3.95 -7.61
CA LEU A 9 35.91 -3.80 -7.13
C LEU A 9 35.55 -2.31 -6.88
N VAL A 10 36.48 -1.53 -6.32
CA VAL A 10 36.35 -0.07 -6.15
C VAL A 10 36.23 0.63 -7.50
N GLY A 11 37.04 0.24 -8.49
CA GLY A 11 36.92 0.73 -9.86
C GLY A 11 35.62 0.33 -10.55
N LEU A 12 35.10 -0.88 -10.33
CA LEU A 12 33.84 -1.36 -10.92
C LEU A 12 32.59 -0.75 -10.27
N VAL A 13 32.61 -0.49 -8.96
CA VAL A 13 31.52 0.17 -8.24
C VAL A 13 31.38 1.64 -8.66
N LEU A 14 32.48 2.30 -9.01
CA LEU A 14 32.50 3.68 -9.53
C LEU A 14 32.05 3.79 -11.00
N ILE A 15 32.14 2.73 -11.81
CA ILE A 15 31.69 2.75 -13.22
C ILE A 15 30.16 2.71 -13.34
N PHE A 16 29.45 2.17 -12.35
CA PHE A 16 27.99 2.02 -12.40
C PHE A 16 27.19 3.10 -11.65
N CYS A 17 27.85 4.10 -11.03
CA CYS A 17 27.17 5.18 -10.33
C CYS A 17 27.84 6.55 -10.61
N SER A 18 27.14 7.36 -11.42
CA SER A 18 27.31 8.80 -11.72
C SER A 18 28.17 9.22 -12.94
N PRO A 19 27.79 10.32 -13.64
CA PRO A 19 28.49 10.77 -14.84
C PRO A 19 29.83 11.40 -14.47
N LEU A 20 30.86 11.06 -15.27
CA LEU A 20 32.24 11.50 -15.17
C LEU A 20 32.41 12.94 -14.63
N LYS A 21 33.01 13.06 -13.44
CA LYS A 21 33.80 14.24 -13.09
C LYS A 21 35.10 13.83 -12.41
N ALA A 22 36.17 13.95 -13.19
CA ALA A 22 37.57 14.18 -12.85
C ALA A 22 38.19 13.34 -11.71
N LEU A 23 38.87 12.26 -12.09
CA LEU A 23 40.03 11.73 -11.37
C LEU A 23 41.12 12.82 -11.30
N SER A 24 41.34 13.46 -10.15
CA SER A 24 42.66 14.08 -9.88
C SER A 24 42.99 14.44 -8.42
N GLU A 25 42.24 14.02 -7.41
CA GLU A 25 42.69 14.14 -6.00
C GLU A 25 43.02 12.75 -5.46
N SER A 26 44.22 12.59 -4.89
CA SER A 26 44.62 11.31 -4.30
C SER A 26 43.71 11.01 -3.11
N GLU A 27 42.98 9.89 -3.19
CA GLU A 27 42.12 9.43 -2.09
C GLU A 27 42.92 9.35 -0.79
N THR A 28 42.45 10.03 0.26
CA THR A 28 43.14 10.05 1.54
C THR A 28 42.85 8.75 2.29
N VAL A 29 43.88 7.93 2.54
CA VAL A 29 43.71 6.71 3.34
C VAL A 29 43.73 7.07 4.83
N VAL A 30 42.65 6.77 5.54
CA VAL A 30 42.46 7.11 6.96
C VAL A 30 42.33 5.82 7.76
N ALA A 31 43.06 5.69 8.88
CA ALA A 31 42.86 4.57 9.79
C ALA A 31 41.60 4.79 10.62
N ALA A 32 40.75 3.77 10.75
CA ALA A 32 39.55 3.81 11.58
C ALA A 32 39.88 4.17 13.05
N ASP A 33 41.06 3.78 13.53
CA ASP A 33 41.54 4.11 14.89
C ASP A 33 41.62 5.62 15.13
N ASP A 34 42.06 6.41 14.13
CA ASP A 34 42.13 7.87 14.23
C ASP A 34 40.74 8.49 14.39
N ILE A 35 39.76 7.93 13.67
CA ILE A 35 38.35 8.33 13.77
C ILE A 35 37.80 7.99 15.15
N MET A 36 38.05 6.77 15.63
CA MET A 36 37.57 6.33 16.96
C MET A 36 38.17 7.18 18.09
N ILE A 37 39.43 7.62 17.96
CA ILE A 37 40.06 8.54 18.92
C ILE A 37 39.37 9.90 18.91
N LYS A 38 39.09 10.48 17.73
CA LYS A 38 38.36 11.75 17.62
C LYS A 38 36.98 11.64 18.29
N MET A 39 36.21 10.59 17.98
CA MET A 39 34.91 10.34 18.62
C MET A 39 35.04 10.24 20.15
N ARG A 40 36.03 9.49 20.64
CA ARG A 40 36.27 9.30 22.07
C ARG A 40 36.61 10.59 22.80
N LEU A 41 37.42 11.44 22.16
CA LEU A 41 37.85 12.74 22.70
C LEU A 41 36.77 13.83 22.52
N GLY A 42 35.65 13.53 21.86
CA GLY A 42 34.60 14.51 21.55
C GLY A 42 35.03 15.54 20.50
N LEU A 43 36.07 15.24 19.71
CA LEU A 43 36.53 16.09 18.63
C LEU A 43 35.69 15.84 17.37
N PRO A 44 35.38 16.88 16.57
CA PRO A 44 34.69 16.70 15.29
C PRO A 44 35.38 15.67 14.39
N VAL A 45 34.60 14.72 13.88
CA VAL A 45 35.01 13.75 12.87
C VAL A 45 34.54 14.29 11.52
N GLU A 46 35.47 14.80 10.72
CA GLU A 46 35.18 15.40 9.42
C GLU A 46 36.14 14.83 8.38
N TYR A 47 35.59 14.06 7.43
CA TYR A 47 36.34 13.43 6.36
C TYR A 47 35.56 13.50 5.03
N GLU A 48 36.27 13.77 3.95
CA GLU A 48 35.74 13.81 2.60
C GLU A 48 36.75 13.17 1.64
N ASN A 49 36.28 12.47 0.60
CA ASN A 49 37.14 11.80 -0.40
C ASN A 49 38.16 10.84 0.24
N ALA A 50 37.73 10.06 1.23
CA ALA A 50 38.59 9.20 2.05
C ALA A 50 38.29 7.70 1.90
N VAL A 51 39.34 6.89 2.01
CA VAL A 51 39.25 5.43 2.17
C VAL A 51 39.59 5.07 3.61
N ILE A 52 38.57 4.73 4.39
CA ILE A 52 38.68 4.41 5.81
C ILE A 52 38.96 2.92 5.96
N LYS A 53 40.12 2.59 6.54
CA LYS A 53 40.58 1.22 6.75
C LYS A 53 40.51 0.82 8.23
N GLY A 54 39.89 -0.32 8.49
CA GLY A 54 39.68 -0.84 9.84
C GLY A 54 38.22 -0.70 10.27
N ASN A 55 37.90 -1.22 11.45
CA ASN A 55 36.53 -1.28 11.96
C ASN A 55 36.22 -0.04 12.82
N LEU A 56 35.05 0.55 12.62
CA LEU A 56 34.47 1.60 13.45
C LEU A 56 33.46 0.95 14.39
N THR A 57 33.83 0.69 15.63
CA THR A 57 33.03 -0.15 16.54
C THR A 57 32.87 0.49 17.91
N SER A 58 31.67 0.42 18.49
CA SER A 58 31.31 1.09 19.75
C SER A 58 32.04 0.53 20.97
N ASP A 59 32.47 -0.73 20.94
CA ASP A 59 33.36 -1.32 21.95
C ASP A 59 34.65 -0.50 22.12
N ARG A 60 35.18 0.08 21.04
CA ARG A 60 36.37 0.95 21.10
C ARG A 60 36.12 2.27 21.82
N LEU A 61 34.88 2.74 21.92
CA LEU A 61 34.52 3.97 22.67
C LEU A 61 34.67 3.79 24.18
N GLY A 62 34.61 2.56 24.70
CA GLY A 62 34.89 2.29 26.11
C GLY A 62 36.38 2.29 26.45
N MET A 63 37.27 2.40 25.47
CA MET A 63 38.72 2.32 25.63
C MET A 63 39.38 3.70 25.79
N THR A 64 40.60 3.76 26.32
CA THR A 64 41.44 4.98 26.31
C THR A 64 42.06 5.18 24.92
N ALA A 65 42.40 6.43 24.56
CA ALA A 65 43.05 6.71 23.27
C ALA A 65 44.35 5.90 23.05
N LYS A 66 45.14 5.70 24.11
CA LYS A 66 46.35 4.86 24.06
C LYS A 66 46.03 3.39 23.83
N GLN A 67 44.91 2.88 24.38
CA GLN A 67 44.43 1.52 24.13
C GLN A 67 43.93 1.38 22.68
N ILE A 68 43.21 2.37 22.15
CA ILE A 68 42.78 2.37 20.74
C ILE A 68 44.01 2.28 19.80
N LEU A 69 45.09 3.01 20.11
CA LEU A 69 46.33 2.99 19.30
C LEU A 69 47.24 1.76 19.50
N ARG A 70 47.05 0.95 20.55
CA ARG A 70 48.05 -0.09 20.95
C ARG A 70 47.56 -1.55 20.87
N ILE A 71 46.36 -1.86 20.40
CA ILE A 71 45.78 -3.17 20.67
C ILE A 71 45.60 -4.06 19.42
N PRO A 72 46.26 -5.23 19.40
CA PRO A 72 45.72 -6.49 18.92
C PRO A 72 45.22 -7.31 20.14
N PHE A 73 43.96 -7.16 20.59
CA PHE A 73 43.20 -8.11 21.43
C PHE A 73 41.82 -7.59 21.85
N GLU A 74 40.85 -8.50 21.95
CA GLU A 74 39.46 -8.29 22.39
C GLU A 74 39.37 -7.96 23.89
N VAL A 75 38.79 -6.80 24.23
CA VAL A 75 38.35 -6.50 25.59
C VAL A 75 36.84 -6.76 25.66
N LYS A 76 36.41 -7.78 26.40
CA LYS A 76 34.99 -7.98 26.72
C LYS A 76 34.50 -6.86 27.62
N MET A 77 33.64 -6.00 27.06
CA MET A 77 32.93 -4.94 27.80
C MET A 77 31.76 -5.53 28.59
N PRO A 78 31.40 -4.97 29.76
CA PRO A 78 30.21 -5.37 30.48
C PRO A 78 28.94 -5.04 29.66
N PRO A 79 27.96 -5.95 29.60
CA PRO A 79 26.70 -5.71 28.90
C PRO A 79 25.84 -4.79 29.77
N SER A 80 25.69 -3.51 29.39
CA SER A 80 24.59 -2.60 29.81
C SER A 80 24.91 -1.10 29.75
N LYS A 81 26.15 -0.68 29.45
CA LYS A 81 26.42 0.76 29.32
C LYS A 81 26.17 1.20 27.88
N GLN A 82 25.14 2.01 27.65
CA GLN A 82 24.92 2.70 26.38
C GLN A 82 26.18 3.54 26.06
N MET A 83 26.78 3.30 24.90
CA MET A 83 27.97 4.05 24.48
C MET A 83 27.58 5.45 24.04
N GLN A 84 28.40 6.46 24.30
CA GLN A 84 28.08 7.85 23.98
C GLN A 84 29.11 8.43 23.00
N VAL A 85 28.63 9.05 21.94
CA VAL A 85 29.41 9.84 20.99
C VAL A 85 28.95 11.28 21.09
N ASN A 86 29.86 12.16 21.53
CA ASN A 86 29.59 13.58 21.77
C ASN A 86 30.17 14.50 20.67
N SER A 87 30.82 13.92 19.67
CA SER A 87 31.35 14.60 18.49
C SER A 87 30.33 14.60 17.35
N SER A 88 30.35 15.63 16.52
CA SER A 88 29.77 15.52 15.17
C SER A 88 30.54 14.48 14.37
N VAL A 89 29.81 13.69 13.58
CA VAL A 89 30.39 12.69 12.67
C VAL A 89 29.94 13.03 11.26
N VAL A 90 30.86 13.47 10.41
CA VAL A 90 30.59 13.88 9.04
C VAL A 90 31.62 13.21 8.13
N ILE A 91 31.16 12.24 7.35
CA ILE A 91 31.96 11.50 6.37
C ILE A 91 31.24 11.60 5.02
N LYS A 92 31.91 12.14 4.01
CA LYS A 92 31.32 12.38 2.69
C LYS A 92 32.14 11.75 1.57
N ASN A 93 31.49 11.32 0.50
CA ASN A 93 32.17 10.87 -0.74
C ASN A 93 33.30 9.85 -0.44
N SER A 94 33.04 8.88 0.42
CA SER A 94 34.09 8.07 1.06
C SER A 94 33.74 6.59 1.08
N ILE A 95 34.75 5.74 1.25
CA ILE A 95 34.60 4.29 1.35
C ILE A 95 35.01 3.85 2.75
N ILE A 96 34.15 3.10 3.45
CA ILE A 96 34.49 2.46 4.72
C ILE A 96 34.69 0.97 4.46
N CYS A 97 35.95 0.52 4.49
CA CYS A 97 36.32 -0.85 4.14
C CYS A 97 36.09 -1.87 5.26
N GLY A 98 36.00 -1.44 6.51
CA GLY A 98 35.76 -2.31 7.66
C GLY A 98 34.33 -2.24 8.18
N ARG A 99 34.04 -3.07 9.18
CA ARG A 99 32.72 -3.10 9.84
C ARG A 99 32.44 -1.77 10.53
N VAL A 100 31.22 -1.28 10.38
CA VAL A 100 30.65 -0.20 11.19
C VAL A 100 29.66 -0.83 12.17
N ASP A 101 29.93 -0.74 13.46
CA ASP A 101 29.06 -1.26 14.52
C ASP A 101 28.93 -0.25 15.64
N PHE A 102 27.84 0.48 15.64
CA PHE A 102 27.44 1.40 16.68
C PHE A 102 26.16 0.94 17.36
N ASN A 103 25.98 -0.37 17.52
CA ASN A 103 24.86 -0.91 18.29
C ASN A 103 24.88 -0.33 19.71
N ASN A 104 23.69 -0.07 20.27
CA ASN A 104 23.50 0.49 21.61
C ASN A 104 24.29 1.80 21.86
N THR A 105 24.43 2.64 20.85
CA THR A 105 25.18 3.90 20.91
C THR A 105 24.26 5.10 20.83
N GLN A 106 24.49 6.11 21.68
CA GLN A 106 23.83 7.39 21.66
C GLN A 106 24.75 8.46 21.05
N PHE A 107 24.32 9.02 19.93
CA PHE A 107 24.94 10.15 19.25
C PHE A 107 24.25 11.44 19.68
N HIS A 108 24.98 12.34 20.33
CA HIS A 108 24.44 13.60 20.86
C HIS A 108 24.50 14.76 19.86
N LYS A 109 25.18 14.55 18.73
CA LYS A 109 25.43 15.53 17.67
C LYS A 109 25.18 14.89 16.32
N GLN A 110 25.04 15.72 15.28
CA GLN A 110 24.79 15.26 13.92
C GLN A 110 25.69 14.09 13.48
N VAL A 111 25.08 13.14 12.78
CA VAL A 111 25.75 12.01 12.13
C VAL A 111 25.42 12.04 10.65
N ARG A 112 26.42 12.18 9.79
CA ARG A 112 26.26 12.32 8.35
C ARG A 112 27.24 11.44 7.62
N PHE A 113 26.74 10.41 6.97
CA PHE A 113 27.41 9.58 6.00
C PHE A 113 26.79 9.86 4.63
N VAL A 114 27.34 10.82 3.89
CA VAL A 114 26.77 11.27 2.60
C VAL A 114 27.57 10.67 1.46
N ASN A 115 26.91 9.95 0.54
CA ASN A 115 27.59 9.27 -0.56
C ASN A 115 28.74 8.37 -0.04
N VAL A 116 28.44 7.56 0.97
CA VAL A 116 29.40 6.65 1.61
C VAL A 116 29.16 5.21 1.16
N PHE A 117 30.24 4.51 0.83
CA PHE A 117 30.21 3.09 0.52
C PHE A 117 30.60 2.27 1.74
N PHE A 118 29.61 1.62 2.36
CA PHE A 118 29.82 0.65 3.44
C PHE A 118 30.11 -0.72 2.83
N VAL A 119 31.38 -1.13 2.83
CA VAL A 119 31.81 -2.38 2.20
C VAL A 119 31.42 -3.60 3.03
N GLU A 120 31.48 -3.45 4.36
CA GLU A 120 31.12 -4.46 5.33
C GLU A 120 29.80 -4.08 6.03
N TYR A 121 29.39 -4.88 7.03
CA TYR A 121 28.20 -4.61 7.83
C TYR A 121 28.20 -3.19 8.42
N ALA A 122 27.03 -2.55 8.42
CA ALA A 122 26.81 -1.26 9.07
C ALA A 122 25.62 -1.35 10.01
N LEU A 123 25.92 -1.46 11.31
CA LEU A 123 24.95 -1.82 12.35
C LEU A 123 24.81 -0.67 13.34
N PHE A 124 23.57 -0.26 13.57
CA PHE A 124 23.13 0.83 14.44
C PHE A 124 21.93 0.37 15.29
N VAL A 125 21.86 -0.91 15.61
CA VAL A 125 20.77 -1.56 16.37
C VAL A 125 20.66 -0.93 17.76
N ASN A 126 19.44 -0.56 18.17
CA ASN A 126 19.15 0.09 19.45
C ASN A 126 19.99 1.36 19.70
N SER A 127 20.43 2.03 18.64
CA SER A 127 21.14 3.31 18.73
C SER A 127 20.16 4.49 18.86
N THR A 128 20.65 5.64 19.31
CA THR A 128 19.87 6.88 19.37
C THR A 128 20.65 8.01 18.72
N PHE A 129 20.04 8.67 17.75
CA PHE A 129 20.54 9.88 17.11
C PHE A 129 19.73 11.07 17.64
N ASN A 130 20.29 11.80 18.61
CA ASN A 130 19.60 12.92 19.26
C ASN A 130 19.49 14.18 18.37
N ASP A 131 20.16 14.17 17.22
CA ASP A 131 20.29 15.26 16.25
C ASP A 131 20.12 14.66 14.84
N ASP A 132 20.20 15.46 13.78
CA ASP A 132 20.02 14.99 12.40
C ASP A 132 20.97 13.84 12.04
N ALA A 133 20.41 12.79 11.43
CA ALA A 133 21.12 11.63 10.91
C ALA A 133 20.94 11.56 9.39
N ALA A 134 22.04 11.50 8.64
CA ALA A 134 22.01 11.42 7.19
C ALA A 134 22.86 10.27 6.68
N PHE A 135 22.28 9.49 5.77
CA PHE A 135 22.87 8.38 5.03
C PHE A 135 22.66 8.56 3.52
N ASP A 136 22.22 9.74 3.08
CA ASP A 136 21.80 10.01 1.71
C ASP A 136 22.88 9.68 0.68
N HIS A 137 22.42 9.14 -0.46
CA HIS A 137 23.25 8.66 -1.57
C HIS A 137 24.23 7.52 -1.21
N SER A 138 24.15 6.96 0.00
CA SER A 138 25.09 5.91 0.45
C SER A 138 24.72 4.54 -0.10
N ILE A 139 25.71 3.64 -0.10
CA ILE A 139 25.55 2.26 -0.55
C ILE A 139 25.99 1.30 0.54
N PHE A 140 25.07 0.43 0.97
CA PHE A 140 25.29 -0.66 1.91
C PHE A 140 25.48 -1.96 1.12
N LEU A 141 26.73 -2.45 1.02
CA LEU A 141 27.03 -3.69 0.27
C LEU A 141 26.65 -4.95 1.05
N LYS A 142 26.68 -4.88 2.37
CA LYS A 142 26.18 -5.90 3.30
C LYS A 142 24.96 -5.35 4.05
N GLU A 143 24.52 -6.09 5.06
CA GLU A 143 23.37 -5.72 5.87
C GLU A 143 23.59 -4.34 6.53
N GLY A 144 22.56 -3.49 6.40
CA GLY A 144 22.44 -2.22 7.08
C GLY A 144 21.30 -2.30 8.08
N SER A 145 21.59 -2.28 9.38
CA SER A 145 20.56 -2.46 10.40
C SER A 145 20.47 -1.27 11.34
N PHE A 146 19.25 -0.77 11.48
CA PHE A 146 18.78 0.32 12.33
C PHE A 146 17.63 -0.17 13.23
N GLU A 147 17.52 -1.49 13.44
CA GLU A 147 16.51 -2.12 14.27
C GLU A 147 16.47 -1.49 15.67
N GLY A 148 15.27 -1.15 16.15
CA GLY A 148 15.04 -0.55 17.45
C GLY A 148 15.70 0.82 17.66
N SER A 149 16.29 1.41 16.63
CA SER A 149 16.98 2.70 16.74
C SER A 149 15.99 3.86 16.84
N ARG A 150 16.46 4.98 17.36
CA ARG A 150 15.67 6.21 17.53
C ARG A 150 16.36 7.39 16.86
N PHE A 151 15.64 8.11 16.02
CA PHE A 151 16.08 9.34 15.36
C PHE A 151 15.25 10.50 15.88
N ASP A 152 15.81 11.34 16.76
CA ASP A 152 15.08 12.50 17.32
C ASP A 152 15.02 13.66 16.32
N GLY A 153 16.08 13.84 15.52
CA GLY A 153 16.14 14.78 14.40
C GLY A 153 15.62 14.18 13.10
N LYS A 154 15.94 14.84 11.97
CA LYS A 154 15.64 14.32 10.64
C LYS A 154 16.48 13.09 10.36
N ALA A 155 15.89 12.08 9.72
CA ALA A 155 16.56 10.88 9.26
C ALA A 155 16.54 10.84 7.73
N ASN A 156 17.67 11.08 7.09
CA ASN A 156 17.75 11.17 5.64
C ASN A 156 18.43 9.93 5.04
N PHE A 157 17.67 9.14 4.29
CA PHE A 157 18.07 7.99 3.50
C PHE A 157 17.80 8.19 2.00
N PHE A 158 17.59 9.43 1.55
CA PHE A 158 17.35 9.80 0.16
C PHE A 158 18.38 9.15 -0.78
N GLN A 159 17.92 8.48 -1.83
CA GLN A 159 18.76 7.81 -2.82
C GLN A 159 19.77 6.80 -2.24
N THR A 160 19.50 6.24 -1.05
CA THR A 160 20.34 5.18 -0.47
C THR A 160 20.10 3.85 -1.15
N ARG A 161 21.14 3.04 -1.35
CA ARG A 161 21.03 1.67 -1.86
C ARG A 161 21.41 0.64 -0.80
N PHE A 162 20.49 -0.27 -0.51
CA PHE A 162 20.72 -1.46 0.32
C PHE A 162 20.81 -2.70 -0.56
N ASN A 163 22.01 -3.27 -0.72
CA ASN A 163 22.23 -4.46 -1.59
C ASN A 163 21.89 -5.79 -0.90
N ARG A 164 21.75 -5.76 0.42
CA ARG A 164 21.43 -6.88 1.30
C ARG A 164 20.31 -6.43 2.25
N PRO A 165 19.75 -7.31 3.10
CA PRO A 165 18.64 -6.94 3.96
C PRO A 165 18.92 -5.64 4.73
N ALA A 166 17.92 -4.78 4.81
CA ALA A 166 17.94 -3.56 5.58
C ALA A 166 16.83 -3.61 6.62
N SER A 167 17.18 -3.44 7.89
CA SER A 167 16.21 -3.51 8.99
C SER A 167 16.06 -2.16 9.67
N PHE A 168 14.82 -1.72 9.78
CA PHE A 168 14.29 -0.59 10.54
C PHE A 168 13.17 -1.09 11.48
N ASP A 169 13.14 -2.40 11.76
CA ASP A 169 12.14 -2.99 12.63
C ASP A 169 12.14 -2.33 14.02
N GLY A 170 10.99 -1.87 14.47
CA GLY A 170 10.84 -1.14 15.72
C GLY A 170 11.56 0.22 15.78
N ALA A 171 12.11 0.73 14.67
CA ALA A 171 12.77 2.02 14.63
C ALA A 171 11.78 3.17 14.86
N LYS A 172 12.23 4.25 15.50
CA LYS A 172 11.42 5.41 15.86
C LYS A 172 11.98 6.66 15.22
N PHE A 173 11.21 7.28 14.35
CA PHE A 173 11.53 8.53 13.67
C PHE A 173 10.73 9.66 14.32
N GLY A 174 11.41 10.51 15.07
CA GLY A 174 10.85 11.70 15.73
C GLY A 174 10.73 12.89 14.79
N GLY A 175 11.71 13.07 13.90
CA GLY A 175 11.66 14.03 12.78
C GLY A 175 11.28 13.35 11.46
N VAL A 176 11.29 14.15 10.39
CA VAL A 176 11.01 13.67 9.01
C VAL A 176 11.97 12.53 8.64
N ALA A 177 11.42 11.45 8.10
CA ALA A 177 12.18 10.31 7.61
C ALA A 177 12.07 10.25 6.07
N ASP A 178 13.17 10.55 5.38
CA ASP A 178 13.20 10.62 3.92
C ASP A 178 13.90 9.40 3.34
N PHE A 179 13.13 8.49 2.75
CA PHE A 179 13.58 7.33 2.00
C PHE A 179 13.36 7.49 0.48
N SER A 180 12.99 8.68 0.01
CA SER A 180 12.64 8.90 -1.39
C SER A 180 13.77 8.47 -2.33
N LEU A 181 13.41 7.81 -3.44
CA LEU A 181 14.34 7.26 -4.42
C LEU A 181 15.34 6.23 -3.87
N ALA A 182 15.14 5.70 -2.66
CA ALA A 182 15.97 4.62 -2.13
C ALA A 182 15.75 3.31 -2.90
N GLN A 183 16.71 2.39 -2.80
CA GLN A 183 16.70 1.10 -3.48
C GLN A 183 16.97 -0.02 -2.48
N PHE A 184 15.99 -0.89 -2.27
CA PHE A 184 16.10 -2.08 -1.44
C PHE A 184 16.20 -3.32 -2.34
N HIS A 185 17.43 -3.79 -2.60
CA HIS A 185 17.66 -4.96 -3.47
C HIS A 185 17.37 -6.31 -2.80
N SER A 186 17.11 -6.28 -1.49
CA SER A 186 16.69 -7.41 -0.69
C SER A 186 15.59 -6.91 0.26
N VAL A 187 15.29 -7.66 1.32
CA VAL A 187 14.22 -7.31 2.26
C VAL A 187 14.45 -5.92 2.87
N GLY A 188 13.46 -5.04 2.74
CA GLY A 188 13.36 -3.78 3.48
C GLY A 188 12.34 -3.95 4.60
N ASN A 189 12.81 -4.09 5.84
CA ASN A 189 11.96 -4.36 6.99
C ASN A 189 11.72 -3.09 7.82
N PHE A 190 10.49 -2.61 7.85
CA PHE A 190 9.97 -1.48 8.64
C PHE A 190 8.87 -1.93 9.61
N ALA A 191 8.78 -3.23 9.93
CA ALA A 191 7.77 -3.73 10.86
C ALA A 191 7.86 -3.00 12.21
N SER A 192 6.72 -2.79 12.87
CA SER A 192 6.63 -2.12 14.19
C SER A 192 7.28 -0.73 14.29
N SER A 193 7.69 -0.13 13.17
CA SER A 193 8.33 1.18 13.15
C SER A 193 7.33 2.30 13.43
N GLN A 194 7.81 3.44 13.94
CA GLN A 194 6.97 4.57 14.33
C GLN A 194 7.52 5.84 13.69
N PHE A 195 6.72 6.49 12.86
CA PHE A 195 6.99 7.77 12.22
C PHE A 195 6.14 8.84 12.90
N SER A 196 6.77 9.67 13.72
CA SER A 196 6.09 10.75 14.46
C SER A 196 5.92 12.04 13.65
N SER A 197 6.63 12.14 12.52
CA SER A 197 6.57 13.21 11.53
C SER A 197 6.45 12.56 10.14
N ASP A 198 6.40 13.38 9.09
CA ASP A 198 6.25 12.92 7.70
C ASP A 198 7.27 11.83 7.32
N ALA A 199 6.79 10.84 6.60
CA ALA A 199 7.59 9.74 6.09
C ALA A 199 7.52 9.71 4.56
N LEU A 200 8.64 9.92 3.90
CA LEU A 200 8.71 10.06 2.45
C LEU A 200 9.34 8.80 1.85
N PHE A 201 8.59 8.10 1.01
CA PHE A 201 9.03 6.92 0.27
C PHE A 201 8.84 7.09 -1.23
N ASP A 202 8.57 8.30 -1.74
CA ASP A 202 8.27 8.53 -3.15
C ASP A 202 9.34 7.94 -4.07
N LYS A 203 8.88 7.21 -5.08
CA LYS A 203 9.71 6.59 -6.11
C LYS A 203 10.80 5.68 -5.53
N THR A 204 10.57 5.13 -4.35
CA THR A 204 11.42 4.07 -3.77
C THR A 204 11.23 2.78 -4.59
N ASP A 205 12.31 2.02 -4.73
CA ASP A 205 12.32 0.75 -5.44
C ASP A 205 12.62 -0.39 -4.46
N PHE A 206 11.56 -1.08 -4.04
CA PHE A 206 11.61 -2.29 -3.24
C PHE A 206 11.71 -3.51 -4.15
N LYS A 207 12.94 -3.92 -4.49
CA LYS A 207 13.19 -5.10 -5.33
C LYS A 207 13.08 -6.42 -4.56
N GLY A 208 13.23 -6.37 -3.24
CA GLY A 208 12.92 -7.46 -2.32
C GLY A 208 11.62 -7.19 -1.57
N GLU A 209 11.26 -8.11 -0.66
CA GLU A 209 10.06 -7.95 0.18
C GLU A 209 10.09 -6.63 0.97
N ALA A 210 8.95 -5.95 1.05
CA ALA A 210 8.78 -4.73 1.84
C ALA A 210 7.80 -4.98 3.00
N LYS A 211 8.27 -4.80 4.23
CA LYS A 211 7.50 -5.14 5.44
C LYS A 211 7.20 -3.89 6.25
N PHE A 212 5.94 -3.50 6.34
CA PHE A 212 5.42 -2.39 7.14
C PHE A 212 4.39 -2.88 8.17
N ILE A 213 4.43 -4.16 8.52
CA ILE A 213 3.51 -4.83 9.46
C ILE A 213 3.48 -4.08 10.78
N ALA A 214 2.28 -3.72 11.24
CA ALA A 214 2.04 -2.98 12.49
C ALA A 214 2.87 -1.68 12.66
N SER A 215 3.31 -1.08 11.55
CA SER A 215 3.95 0.23 11.55
C SER A 215 2.93 1.34 11.83
N GLN A 216 3.41 2.46 12.37
CA GLN A 216 2.58 3.61 12.74
C GLN A 216 3.10 4.87 12.07
N PHE A 217 2.26 5.50 11.25
CA PHE A 217 2.51 6.79 10.62
C PHE A 217 1.60 7.81 11.28
N ASN A 218 2.17 8.70 12.11
CA ASN A 218 1.39 9.65 12.90
C ASN A 218 1.15 10.98 12.17
N GLN A 219 1.84 11.22 11.06
CA GLN A 219 1.66 12.33 10.14
C GLN A 219 1.59 11.75 8.70
N ASP A 220 1.70 12.61 7.69
CA ASP A 220 1.52 12.23 6.30
C ASP A 220 2.62 11.26 5.83
N VAL A 221 2.24 10.35 4.94
CA VAL A 221 3.16 9.41 4.30
C VAL A 221 2.96 9.39 2.79
N GLU A 222 4.08 9.40 2.07
CA GLU A 222 4.09 9.47 0.61
C GLU A 222 4.80 8.24 0.03
N PHE A 223 4.09 7.45 -0.78
CA PHE A 223 4.58 6.31 -1.56
C PHE A 223 4.31 6.52 -3.06
N ASN A 224 4.25 7.76 -3.53
CA ASN A 224 3.86 8.02 -4.92
C ASN A 224 4.92 7.52 -5.89
N GLY A 225 4.48 6.81 -6.93
CA GLY A 225 5.39 6.20 -7.91
C GLY A 225 6.33 5.14 -7.34
N THR A 226 6.08 4.65 -6.12
CA THR A 226 6.88 3.58 -5.49
C THR A 226 6.63 2.25 -6.19
N ARG A 227 7.69 1.47 -6.36
CA ARG A 227 7.66 0.16 -7.01
C ARG A 227 7.97 -0.94 -6.00
N PHE A 228 7.04 -1.88 -5.86
CA PHE A 228 7.17 -3.06 -5.02
C PHE A 228 7.25 -4.31 -5.92
N GLU A 229 8.46 -4.81 -6.16
CA GLU A 229 8.73 -5.93 -7.07
C GLU A 229 8.40 -7.31 -6.46
N LYS A 230 8.28 -7.35 -5.13
CA LYS A 230 8.04 -8.55 -4.33
C LYS A 230 6.92 -8.30 -3.33
N GLU A 231 6.58 -9.34 -2.58
CA GLU A 231 5.51 -9.34 -1.61
C GLU A 231 5.65 -8.17 -0.64
N THR A 232 4.55 -7.45 -0.44
CA THR A 232 4.49 -6.27 0.44
C THR A 232 3.41 -6.45 1.48
N SER A 233 3.68 -6.06 2.72
CA SER A 233 2.69 -6.16 3.79
C SER A 233 2.66 -4.89 4.63
N PHE A 234 1.46 -4.30 4.70
CA PHE A 234 1.02 -3.26 5.62
C PHE A 234 0.00 -3.82 6.63
N GLU A 235 0.00 -5.13 6.86
CA GLU A 235 -0.96 -5.79 7.76
C GLU A 235 -0.98 -5.12 9.13
N GLY A 236 -2.17 -4.67 9.55
CA GLY A 236 -2.37 -3.99 10.83
C GLY A 236 -1.62 -2.66 10.99
N ALA A 237 -1.08 -2.08 9.91
CA ALA A 237 -0.46 -0.76 9.95
C ALA A 237 -1.52 0.32 10.24
N LYS A 238 -1.07 1.41 10.85
CA LYS A 238 -1.92 2.55 11.19
C LYS A 238 -1.40 3.83 10.57
N PHE A 239 -2.25 4.51 9.82
CA PHE A 239 -2.01 5.80 9.18
C PHE A 239 -2.92 6.85 9.82
N SER A 240 -2.35 7.71 10.65
CA SER A 240 -3.09 8.78 11.36
C SER A 240 -3.09 10.10 10.57
N GLY A 241 -2.11 10.27 9.66
CA GLY A 241 -2.09 11.31 8.63
C GLY A 241 -2.51 10.76 7.26
N SER A 242 -2.49 11.62 6.24
CA SER A 242 -2.85 11.22 4.88
C SER A 242 -1.85 10.20 4.31
N ALA A 243 -2.33 9.25 3.51
CA ALA A 243 -1.49 8.21 2.91
C ALA A 243 -1.62 8.24 1.38
N GLN A 244 -0.52 8.54 0.69
CA GLN A 244 -0.52 8.71 -0.77
C GLN A 244 0.24 7.55 -1.43
N PHE A 245 -0.42 6.85 -2.35
CA PHE A 245 0.12 5.72 -3.12
C PHE A 245 -0.06 5.93 -4.63
N SER A 246 -0.35 7.15 -5.07
CA SER A 246 -0.66 7.47 -6.46
C SER A 246 0.43 6.96 -7.41
N GLU A 247 0.01 6.34 -8.51
CA GLU A 247 0.92 5.80 -9.55
C GLU A 247 1.95 4.76 -9.05
N SER A 248 1.74 4.19 -7.86
CA SER A 248 2.55 3.07 -7.37
C SER A 248 2.25 1.77 -8.12
N VAL A 249 3.19 0.81 -8.05
CA VAL A 249 3.07 -0.49 -8.69
C VAL A 249 3.42 -1.60 -7.70
N PHE A 250 2.49 -2.54 -7.51
CA PHE A 250 2.66 -3.77 -6.74
C PHE A 250 2.72 -4.96 -7.70
N ASN A 251 3.92 -5.47 -7.98
CA ASN A 251 4.12 -6.56 -8.95
C ASN A 251 3.69 -7.93 -8.41
N GLU A 252 3.86 -8.14 -7.11
CA GLU A 252 3.41 -9.32 -6.38
C GLU A 252 2.31 -8.94 -5.38
N SER A 253 1.94 -9.85 -4.48
CA SER A 253 0.84 -9.61 -3.55
C SER A 253 1.09 -8.44 -2.59
N VAL A 254 0.05 -7.65 -2.32
CA VAL A 254 0.03 -6.65 -1.25
C VAL A 254 -1.02 -7.00 -0.19
N ASP A 255 -0.57 -7.05 1.06
CA ASP A 255 -1.43 -7.29 2.22
C ASP A 255 -1.66 -5.98 2.99
N LEU A 256 -2.87 -5.45 2.91
CA LEU A 256 -3.41 -4.32 3.69
C LEU A 256 -4.56 -4.78 4.60
N ASN A 257 -4.59 -6.06 5.00
CA ASN A 257 -5.63 -6.55 5.89
C ASN A 257 -5.57 -5.84 7.25
N SER A 258 -6.75 -5.50 7.78
CA SER A 258 -6.90 -4.81 9.07
C SER A 258 -6.13 -3.49 9.20
N VAL A 259 -5.78 -2.85 8.07
CA VAL A 259 -5.18 -1.52 8.05
C VAL A 259 -6.16 -0.47 8.59
N GLN A 260 -5.64 0.54 9.30
CA GLN A 260 -6.42 1.67 9.79
C GLN A 260 -5.91 2.96 9.15
N LEU A 261 -6.76 3.66 8.40
CA LEU A 261 -6.44 4.93 7.75
C LEU A 261 -7.43 6.01 8.23
N GLU A 262 -6.93 6.93 9.06
CA GLU A 262 -7.74 7.93 9.77
C GLU A 262 -7.98 9.22 8.97
N LYS A 263 -7.29 9.36 7.84
CA LYS A 263 -7.28 10.52 6.94
C LYS A 263 -7.31 10.04 5.50
N GLU A 264 -7.39 11.01 4.59
CA GLU A 264 -7.47 10.79 3.16
C GLU A 264 -6.41 9.82 2.63
N VAL A 265 -6.85 8.87 1.82
CA VAL A 265 -6.01 7.85 1.19
C VAL A 265 -6.18 7.89 -0.32
N ARG A 266 -5.08 7.97 -1.06
CA ARG A 266 -5.10 7.92 -2.53
C ARG A 266 -4.29 6.75 -3.07
N PHE A 267 -4.95 5.93 -3.85
CA PHE A 267 -4.37 4.89 -4.70
C PHE A 267 -4.61 5.22 -6.18
N ASP A 268 -4.94 6.46 -6.55
CA ASP A 268 -5.30 6.80 -7.92
C ASP A 268 -4.19 6.41 -8.92
N ARG A 269 -4.60 5.77 -10.02
CA ARG A 269 -3.70 5.22 -11.05
C ARG A 269 -2.73 4.13 -10.55
N THR A 270 -2.90 3.58 -9.34
CA THR A 270 -2.09 2.46 -8.84
C THR A 270 -2.33 1.18 -9.65
N GLN A 271 -1.26 0.42 -9.86
CA GLN A 271 -1.29 -0.88 -10.53
C GLN A 271 -1.05 -2.00 -9.52
N PHE A 272 -2.07 -2.84 -9.32
CA PHE A 272 -1.97 -4.06 -8.52
C PHE A 272 -1.83 -5.25 -9.48
N GLU A 273 -0.60 -5.61 -9.82
CA GLU A 273 -0.33 -6.74 -10.74
C GLU A 273 -0.48 -8.10 -10.03
N GLY A 274 -0.18 -8.15 -8.73
CA GLY A 274 -0.46 -9.28 -7.84
C GLY A 274 -1.78 -9.14 -7.07
N PRO A 275 -2.17 -10.16 -6.27
CA PRO A 275 -3.37 -10.09 -5.43
C PRO A 275 -3.31 -8.95 -4.40
N ALA A 276 -4.42 -8.25 -4.21
CA ALA A 276 -4.51 -7.14 -3.27
C ALA A 276 -5.54 -7.43 -2.17
N PHE A 277 -5.08 -7.45 -0.91
CA PHE A 277 -5.90 -7.80 0.24
C PHE A 277 -6.16 -6.59 1.13
N PHE A 278 -7.41 -6.17 1.25
CA PHE A 278 -7.89 -5.08 2.11
C PHE A 278 -8.95 -5.58 3.10
N ALA A 279 -9.01 -6.87 3.42
CA ALA A 279 -10.06 -7.38 4.27
C ALA A 279 -9.99 -6.73 5.66
N LYS A 280 -11.14 -6.27 6.17
CA LYS A 280 -11.27 -5.55 7.44
C LYS A 280 -10.51 -4.24 7.50
N ALA A 281 -10.17 -3.65 6.34
CA ALA A 281 -9.60 -2.32 6.27
C ALA A 281 -10.62 -1.28 6.78
N LYS A 282 -10.11 -0.25 7.45
CA LYS A 282 -10.90 0.88 7.94
C LYS A 282 -10.41 2.17 7.31
N PHE A 283 -11.28 2.80 6.55
CA PHE A 283 -11.08 4.10 5.92
C PHE A 283 -12.00 5.10 6.62
N ASP A 284 -11.47 5.87 7.57
CA ASP A 284 -12.25 6.82 8.37
C ASP A 284 -12.48 8.17 7.65
N ASP A 285 -11.85 8.35 6.50
CA ASP A 285 -11.97 9.52 5.62
C ASP A 285 -12.11 9.08 4.14
N LEU A 286 -12.05 10.02 3.20
CA LEU A 286 -12.06 9.75 1.76
C LEU A 286 -11.00 8.72 1.34
N VAL A 287 -11.39 7.74 0.53
CA VAL A 287 -10.48 6.83 -0.17
C VAL A 287 -10.72 6.85 -1.68
N GLU A 288 -9.62 6.97 -2.43
CA GLU A 288 -9.62 7.01 -3.88
C GLU A 288 -8.85 5.82 -4.48
N PHE A 289 -9.55 4.97 -5.23
CA PHE A 289 -9.04 3.93 -6.12
C PHE A 289 -9.33 4.24 -7.60
N GLY A 290 -9.55 5.52 -7.92
CA GLY A 290 -9.87 5.98 -9.27
C GLY A 290 -8.79 5.61 -10.28
N ASP A 291 -9.19 5.15 -11.46
CA ASP A 291 -8.29 4.76 -12.55
C ASP A 291 -7.27 3.64 -12.18
N CYS A 292 -7.54 2.85 -11.14
CA CYS A 292 -6.73 1.69 -10.75
C CYS A 292 -6.90 0.49 -11.70
N ASN A 293 -5.90 -0.39 -11.72
CA ASN A 293 -6.02 -1.72 -12.30
C ASN A 293 -5.66 -2.81 -11.27
N PHE A 294 -6.61 -3.70 -11.01
CA PHE A 294 -6.42 -4.93 -10.25
C PHE A 294 -6.33 -6.11 -11.23
N LEU A 295 -5.11 -6.57 -11.50
CA LEU A 295 -4.86 -7.63 -12.49
C LEU A 295 -5.09 -9.04 -11.92
N LYS A 296 -5.16 -9.14 -10.59
CA LYS A 296 -5.46 -10.34 -9.82
C LYS A 296 -6.56 -10.05 -8.80
N ASN A 297 -6.93 -11.07 -8.04
CA ASN A 297 -8.01 -10.98 -7.06
C ASN A 297 -7.81 -9.78 -6.13
N ALA A 298 -8.88 -9.00 -5.95
CA ALA A 298 -8.93 -7.89 -5.03
C ALA A 298 -10.01 -8.16 -3.98
N THR A 299 -9.65 -8.12 -2.69
CA THR A 299 -10.62 -8.32 -1.61
C THR A 299 -10.67 -7.10 -0.71
N PHE A 300 -11.88 -6.64 -0.44
CA PHE A 300 -12.26 -5.58 0.47
C PHE A 300 -13.26 -6.11 1.50
N LYS A 301 -13.32 -7.43 1.72
CA LYS A 301 -14.30 -8.07 2.61
C LYS A 301 -14.35 -7.45 4.00
N GLU A 302 -15.55 -7.27 4.52
CA GLU A 302 -15.78 -6.75 5.87
C GLU A 302 -15.07 -5.41 6.12
N SER A 303 -14.86 -4.59 5.08
CA SER A 303 -14.21 -3.28 5.20
C SER A 303 -15.21 -2.18 5.52
N ASP A 304 -14.72 -1.15 6.21
CA ASP A 304 -15.50 0.00 6.62
C ASP A 304 -15.02 1.27 5.88
N PHE A 305 -15.90 1.85 5.06
CA PHE A 305 -15.70 3.12 4.36
C PHE A 305 -16.60 4.18 5.01
N GLN A 306 -16.03 5.05 5.85
CA GLN A 306 -16.80 5.98 6.68
C GLN A 306 -17.29 7.23 5.93
N VAL A 307 -16.51 7.71 4.96
CA VAL A 307 -16.87 8.86 4.12
C VAL A 307 -17.11 8.36 2.70
N ASP A 308 -16.44 8.91 1.70
CA ASP A 308 -16.65 8.56 0.30
C ASP A 308 -15.60 7.53 -0.15
N ALA A 309 -16.06 6.58 -0.95
CA ALA A 309 -15.22 5.53 -1.52
C ALA A 309 -15.30 5.58 -3.04
N ILE A 310 -14.22 6.01 -3.67
CA ILE A 310 -14.16 6.29 -5.11
C ILE A 310 -13.41 5.17 -5.81
N PHE A 311 -14.12 4.33 -6.54
CA PHE A 311 -13.63 3.23 -7.37
C PHE A 311 -13.99 3.45 -8.85
N ASN A 312 -14.05 4.70 -9.31
CA ASN A 312 -14.48 5.02 -10.67
C ASN A 312 -13.38 4.76 -11.71
N ASN A 313 -13.80 4.37 -12.92
CA ASN A 313 -12.91 3.98 -14.01
C ASN A 313 -11.88 2.90 -13.63
N THR A 314 -12.13 2.13 -12.57
CA THR A 314 -11.26 1.06 -12.10
C THR A 314 -11.50 -0.22 -12.90
N THR A 315 -10.45 -0.98 -13.20
CA THR A 315 -10.58 -2.29 -13.86
C THR A 315 -10.20 -3.42 -12.89
N PHE A 316 -11.10 -4.40 -12.73
CA PHE A 316 -10.88 -5.66 -12.01
C PHE A 316 -10.86 -6.81 -13.02
N LEU A 317 -9.68 -7.40 -13.25
CA LEU A 317 -9.48 -8.46 -14.26
C LEU A 317 -9.78 -9.87 -13.74
N GLU A 318 -9.82 -10.04 -12.43
CA GLU A 318 -10.10 -11.27 -11.71
C GLU A 318 -11.15 -10.96 -10.62
N PRO A 319 -11.66 -11.93 -9.85
CA PRO A 319 -12.74 -11.69 -8.90
C PRO A 319 -12.48 -10.55 -7.90
N ALA A 320 -13.50 -9.74 -7.67
CA ALA A 320 -13.48 -8.62 -6.74
C ALA A 320 -14.49 -8.87 -5.59
N GLU A 321 -13.99 -8.96 -4.36
CA GLU A 321 -14.80 -9.33 -3.19
C GLU A 321 -15.00 -8.14 -2.26
N PHE A 322 -16.21 -7.59 -2.19
CA PHE A 322 -16.62 -6.53 -1.27
C PHE A 322 -17.58 -7.03 -0.19
N SER A 323 -17.79 -8.34 -0.06
CA SER A 323 -18.85 -8.88 0.81
C SER A 323 -18.70 -8.49 2.28
N GLY A 324 -19.83 -8.17 2.91
CA GLY A 324 -19.92 -7.70 4.30
C GLY A 324 -19.40 -6.29 4.55
N SER A 325 -19.11 -5.50 3.50
CA SER A 325 -18.54 -4.15 3.66
C SER A 325 -19.60 -3.09 3.96
N ASN A 326 -19.17 -2.01 4.62
CA ASN A 326 -20.01 -0.86 4.95
C ASN A 326 -19.56 0.38 4.19
N PHE A 327 -20.44 0.96 3.38
CA PHE A 327 -20.24 2.22 2.68
C PHE A 327 -21.15 3.29 3.29
N LEU A 328 -20.60 4.16 4.13
CA LEU A 328 -21.39 5.15 4.89
C LEU A 328 -21.69 6.41 4.08
N GLY A 329 -20.70 6.93 3.35
CA GLY A 329 -20.87 8.03 2.39
C GLY A 329 -21.13 7.52 0.97
N PHE A 330 -20.73 8.32 -0.01
CA PHE A 330 -20.94 8.02 -1.42
C PHE A 330 -19.99 6.92 -1.91
N ALA A 331 -20.54 5.91 -2.59
CA ALA A 331 -19.76 4.85 -3.21
C ALA A 331 -19.82 4.97 -4.74
N ASP A 332 -18.72 5.36 -5.36
CA ASP A 332 -18.62 5.59 -6.81
C ASP A 332 -17.89 4.44 -7.49
N PHE A 333 -18.60 3.58 -8.22
CA PHE A 333 -18.05 2.54 -9.09
C PHE A 333 -18.26 2.89 -10.58
N GLY A 334 -18.56 4.14 -10.88
CA GLY A 334 -18.96 4.58 -12.21
C GLY A 334 -17.87 4.39 -13.26
N GLY A 335 -18.23 3.87 -14.43
CA GLY A 335 -17.28 3.62 -15.53
C GLY A 335 -16.35 2.42 -15.32
N SER A 336 -16.45 1.73 -14.19
CA SER A 336 -15.56 0.63 -13.83
C SER A 336 -15.88 -0.65 -14.60
N LYS A 337 -14.92 -1.57 -14.64
CA LYS A 337 -15.02 -2.83 -15.39
C LYS A 337 -14.69 -4.00 -14.48
N PHE A 338 -15.68 -4.87 -14.29
CA PHE A 338 -15.54 -6.15 -13.60
C PHE A 338 -15.60 -7.25 -14.65
N LEU A 339 -14.46 -7.90 -14.91
CA LEU A 339 -14.34 -8.90 -15.97
C LEU A 339 -14.78 -10.30 -15.49
N TYR A 340 -14.74 -10.52 -14.17
CA TYR A 340 -15.21 -11.71 -13.48
C TYR A 340 -16.16 -11.30 -12.34
N ASP A 341 -16.53 -12.28 -11.52
CA ASP A 341 -17.42 -12.11 -10.37
C ASP A 341 -17.06 -10.91 -9.48
N ALA A 342 -18.06 -10.05 -9.28
CA ALA A 342 -18.03 -8.96 -8.31
C ALA A 342 -19.02 -9.27 -7.18
N ASP A 343 -18.52 -9.49 -5.97
CA ASP A 343 -19.32 -9.90 -4.82
C ASP A 343 -19.53 -8.76 -3.84
N PHE A 344 -20.76 -8.23 -3.76
CA PHE A 344 -21.19 -7.23 -2.79
C PHE A 344 -22.17 -7.79 -1.75
N SER A 345 -22.26 -9.12 -1.63
CA SER A 345 -23.21 -9.76 -0.71
C SER A 345 -23.02 -9.31 0.74
N ASP A 346 -24.11 -9.27 1.50
CA ASP A 346 -24.14 -8.85 2.91
C ASP A 346 -23.60 -7.43 3.18
N SER A 347 -23.38 -6.61 2.14
CA SER A 347 -22.87 -5.24 2.29
C SER A 347 -23.98 -4.24 2.61
N ILE A 348 -23.61 -3.11 3.21
CA ILE A 348 -24.53 -2.02 3.55
C ILE A 348 -24.05 -0.72 2.90
N PHE A 349 -24.87 -0.17 2.01
CA PHE A 349 -24.70 1.17 1.43
C PHE A 349 -25.63 2.14 2.14
N SER A 350 -25.10 2.92 3.10
CA SER A 350 -25.87 3.93 3.82
C SER A 350 -25.94 5.27 3.09
N GLY A 351 -24.94 5.60 2.27
CA GLY A 351 -24.96 6.68 1.30
C GLY A 351 -25.40 6.20 -0.10
N PRO A 352 -25.47 7.11 -1.09
CA PRO A 352 -25.79 6.75 -2.47
C PRO A 352 -24.71 5.87 -3.09
N ALA A 353 -25.10 5.01 -4.03
CA ALA A 353 -24.17 4.15 -4.77
C ALA A 353 -24.33 4.39 -6.28
N ASP A 354 -23.22 4.61 -6.97
CA ASP A 354 -23.18 4.83 -8.41
C ASP A 354 -22.44 3.70 -9.12
N PHE A 355 -23.16 2.97 -9.97
CA PHE A 355 -22.66 1.95 -10.90
C PHE A 355 -22.98 2.35 -12.36
N SER A 356 -23.15 3.64 -12.63
CA SER A 356 -23.41 4.15 -13.97
C SER A 356 -22.20 3.94 -14.87
N ARG A 357 -22.44 3.54 -16.13
CA ARG A 357 -21.39 3.20 -17.12
C ARG A 357 -20.48 2.03 -16.69
N THR A 358 -20.82 1.28 -15.64
CA THR A 358 -20.06 0.11 -15.20
C THR A 358 -20.35 -1.09 -16.10
N ALA A 359 -19.34 -1.91 -16.38
CA ALA A 359 -19.49 -3.17 -17.11
C ALA A 359 -19.19 -4.36 -16.19
N PHE A 360 -20.20 -5.20 -15.94
CA PHE A 360 -20.08 -6.49 -15.26
C PHE A 360 -20.16 -7.60 -16.32
N SER A 361 -19.00 -8.13 -16.70
CA SER A 361 -18.87 -9.11 -17.78
C SER A 361 -19.32 -10.50 -17.36
N ASP A 362 -19.25 -10.80 -16.06
CA ASP A 362 -19.75 -12.04 -15.46
C ASP A 362 -20.87 -11.73 -14.46
N ARG A 363 -20.81 -12.25 -13.22
CA ARG A 363 -21.85 -12.04 -12.21
C ARG A 363 -21.53 -10.86 -11.30
N VAL A 364 -22.53 -10.03 -11.02
CA VAL A 364 -22.54 -9.12 -9.85
C VAL A 364 -23.53 -9.63 -8.81
N ASN A 365 -23.03 -9.88 -7.60
CA ASN A 365 -23.79 -10.46 -6.50
C ASN A 365 -24.16 -9.41 -5.45
N PHE A 366 -25.45 -9.09 -5.32
CA PHE A 366 -26.00 -8.24 -4.26
C PHE A 366 -26.86 -9.02 -3.27
N TYR A 367 -26.57 -10.32 -3.08
CA TYR A 367 -27.30 -11.14 -2.12
C TYR A 367 -27.31 -10.50 -0.74
N ASN A 368 -28.50 -10.26 -0.18
CA ASN A 368 -28.70 -9.65 1.14
C ASN A 368 -28.07 -8.23 1.31
N THR A 369 -27.68 -7.57 0.23
CA THR A 369 -27.15 -6.19 0.26
C THR A 369 -28.24 -5.19 0.63
N GLN A 370 -27.91 -4.19 1.46
CA GLN A 370 -28.85 -3.14 1.89
C GLN A 370 -28.44 -1.78 1.32
N PHE A 371 -29.23 -1.25 0.40
CA PHE A 371 -29.10 0.12 -0.13
C PHE A 371 -30.11 1.04 0.54
N LYS A 372 -29.63 1.97 1.39
CA LYS A 372 -30.48 2.91 2.13
C LYS A 372 -30.77 4.20 1.36
N LYS A 373 -30.15 4.38 0.20
CA LYS A 373 -30.28 5.53 -0.70
C LYS A 373 -30.40 5.06 -2.14
N ASN A 374 -30.52 6.01 -3.05
CA ASN A 374 -30.65 5.75 -4.48
C ASN A 374 -29.42 5.02 -5.03
N VAL A 375 -29.66 4.09 -5.94
CA VAL A 375 -28.62 3.32 -6.63
C VAL A 375 -28.74 3.53 -8.13
N HIS A 376 -27.64 3.92 -8.76
CA HIS A 376 -27.58 4.32 -10.16
C HIS A 376 -26.88 3.26 -11.00
N PHE A 377 -27.49 2.84 -12.11
CA PHE A 377 -26.94 1.85 -13.07
C PHE A 377 -27.08 2.35 -14.51
N GLU A 378 -27.28 3.65 -14.71
CA GLU A 378 -27.51 4.25 -16.01
C GLU A 378 -26.35 3.92 -16.97
N SER A 379 -26.69 3.41 -18.16
CA SER A 379 -25.72 3.00 -19.18
C SER A 379 -24.72 1.91 -18.74
N SER A 380 -25.07 1.12 -17.72
CA SER A 380 -24.30 -0.07 -17.35
C SER A 380 -24.53 -1.23 -18.32
N GLN A 381 -23.65 -2.23 -18.26
CA GLN A 381 -23.79 -3.51 -18.95
C GLN A 381 -23.63 -4.63 -17.92
N ILE A 382 -24.64 -5.47 -17.74
CA ILE A 382 -24.66 -6.49 -16.71
C ILE A 382 -24.98 -7.84 -17.33
N ASN A 383 -24.03 -8.77 -17.29
CA ASN A 383 -24.26 -10.13 -17.77
C ASN A 383 -25.19 -10.90 -16.82
N THR A 384 -24.79 -11.10 -15.56
CA THR A 384 -25.65 -11.72 -14.54
C THR A 384 -25.73 -10.85 -13.30
N ILE A 385 -26.93 -10.67 -12.75
CA ILE A 385 -27.15 -9.99 -11.46
C ILE A 385 -27.93 -10.87 -10.50
N ASN A 386 -27.46 -10.93 -9.25
CA ASN A 386 -28.21 -11.50 -8.14
C ASN A 386 -28.74 -10.40 -7.22
N LEU A 387 -30.06 -10.28 -7.09
CA LEU A 387 -30.74 -9.34 -6.18
C LEU A 387 -31.50 -10.06 -5.05
N THR A 388 -31.22 -11.33 -4.82
CA THR A 388 -31.90 -12.14 -3.79
C THR A 388 -31.71 -11.51 -2.42
N ARG A 389 -32.82 -11.17 -1.74
CA ARG A 389 -32.83 -10.46 -0.44
C ARG A 389 -32.19 -9.06 -0.45
N ALA A 390 -31.89 -8.50 -1.63
CA ALA A 390 -31.40 -7.13 -1.72
C ALA A 390 -32.50 -6.14 -1.31
N GLY A 391 -32.18 -5.19 -0.44
CA GLY A 391 -33.06 -4.10 -0.03
C GLY A 391 -32.71 -2.80 -0.74
N TYR A 392 -33.66 -2.16 -1.41
CA TYR A 392 -33.50 -0.84 -2.03
C TYR A 392 -34.83 -0.11 -2.17
N ASP A 393 -34.82 1.21 -2.04
CA ASP A 393 -36.00 2.04 -2.29
C ASP A 393 -36.10 2.43 -3.78
N TRP A 394 -34.99 2.85 -4.40
CA TRP A 394 -34.94 3.31 -5.78
C TRP A 394 -33.71 2.74 -6.47
N LEU A 395 -33.93 1.91 -7.49
CA LEU A 395 -32.90 1.29 -8.30
C LEU A 395 -33.05 1.77 -9.75
N TYR A 396 -32.16 2.65 -10.20
CA TYR A 396 -32.16 3.22 -11.55
C TYR A 396 -31.41 2.30 -12.51
N LEU A 397 -31.98 1.11 -12.76
CA LEU A 397 -31.45 0.07 -13.63
C LEU A 397 -32.41 -0.16 -14.80
N LYS A 398 -31.98 -0.01 -16.06
CA LYS A 398 -32.85 -0.36 -17.19
C LYS A 398 -32.81 -1.87 -17.45
N TRP A 399 -33.95 -2.44 -17.86
CA TRP A 399 -34.06 -3.88 -18.07
C TRP A 399 -33.18 -4.37 -19.21
N ASP A 400 -32.99 -3.55 -20.25
CA ASP A 400 -32.11 -3.86 -21.39
C ASP A 400 -30.61 -3.89 -21.03
N CYS A 401 -30.22 -3.38 -19.86
CA CYS A 401 -28.86 -3.45 -19.35
C CYS A 401 -28.54 -4.82 -18.73
N VAL A 402 -29.56 -5.64 -18.43
CA VAL A 402 -29.42 -6.93 -17.73
C VAL A 402 -29.65 -8.08 -18.70
N ASN A 403 -28.62 -8.90 -18.93
CA ASN A 403 -28.78 -10.12 -19.73
C ASN A 403 -29.47 -11.25 -18.92
N HIS A 404 -29.09 -11.42 -17.64
CA HIS A 404 -29.69 -12.41 -16.76
C HIS A 404 -29.86 -11.89 -15.32
N LEU A 405 -31.06 -12.05 -14.77
CA LEU A 405 -31.36 -11.88 -13.34
C LEU A 405 -31.55 -13.26 -12.71
N GLU A 406 -30.74 -13.60 -11.69
CA GLU A 406 -30.86 -14.87 -10.97
C GLU A 406 -32.28 -15.03 -10.38
N PHE A 407 -32.83 -16.25 -10.49
CA PHE A 407 -34.22 -16.50 -10.12
C PHE A 407 -34.44 -16.45 -8.60
N ASP A 408 -35.20 -15.44 -8.17
CA ASP A 408 -35.82 -15.33 -6.86
C ASP A 408 -37.15 -14.57 -7.01
N ASP A 409 -38.25 -15.15 -6.51
CA ASP A 409 -39.58 -14.58 -6.69
C ASP A 409 -39.68 -13.15 -6.14
N ALA A 410 -39.10 -12.90 -4.96
CA ALA A 410 -39.14 -11.60 -4.33
C ALA A 410 -38.28 -10.58 -5.10
N ALA A 411 -37.11 -10.98 -5.60
CA ALA A 411 -36.22 -10.13 -6.39
C ALA A 411 -36.91 -9.64 -7.68
N TYR A 412 -37.55 -10.54 -8.44
CA TYR A 412 -38.30 -10.17 -9.64
C TYR A 412 -39.46 -9.23 -9.32
N GLN A 413 -40.27 -9.56 -8.30
CA GLN A 413 -41.41 -8.71 -7.91
C GLN A 413 -40.97 -7.32 -7.45
N ASN A 414 -39.90 -7.23 -6.67
CA ASN A 414 -39.34 -5.96 -6.20
C ASN A 414 -38.86 -5.11 -7.39
N LEU A 415 -38.16 -5.70 -8.35
CA LEU A 415 -37.67 -4.99 -9.53
C LEU A 415 -38.82 -4.49 -10.43
N ILE A 416 -39.84 -5.33 -10.66
CA ILE A 416 -41.06 -4.94 -11.40
C ILE A 416 -41.77 -3.78 -10.70
N ASN A 417 -41.91 -3.83 -9.38
CA ASN A 417 -42.54 -2.75 -8.61
C ASN A 417 -41.71 -1.46 -8.64
N ASN A 418 -40.38 -1.57 -8.62
CA ASN A 418 -39.48 -0.45 -8.84
C ASN A 418 -39.72 0.22 -10.21
N TYR A 419 -39.82 -0.55 -11.29
CA TYR A 419 -40.12 -0.01 -12.62
C TYR A 419 -41.49 0.68 -12.71
N LYS A 420 -42.52 0.11 -12.09
CA LYS A 420 -43.85 0.75 -12.00
C LYS A 420 -43.79 2.08 -11.27
N ARG A 421 -43.06 2.15 -10.15
CA ARG A 421 -42.85 3.38 -9.38
C ARG A 421 -42.07 4.44 -10.16
N LEU A 422 -41.07 4.03 -10.93
CA LEU A 422 -40.31 4.88 -11.85
C LEU A 422 -41.08 5.25 -13.12
N GLN A 423 -42.27 4.69 -13.33
CA GLN A 423 -43.10 4.85 -14.53
C GLN A 423 -42.44 4.33 -15.82
N TRP A 424 -41.57 3.34 -15.70
CA TRP A 424 -40.89 2.67 -16.82
C TRP A 424 -41.71 1.47 -17.31
N GLN A 425 -42.76 1.76 -18.08
CA GLN A 425 -43.77 0.77 -18.49
C GLN A 425 -43.20 -0.38 -19.34
N THR A 426 -42.28 -0.07 -20.27
CA THR A 426 -41.63 -1.09 -21.12
C THR A 426 -40.77 -2.01 -20.28
N ASP A 427 -39.86 -1.46 -19.46
CA ASP A 427 -39.00 -2.23 -18.55
C ASP A 427 -39.83 -3.12 -17.60
N SER A 428 -40.92 -2.58 -17.03
CA SER A 428 -41.85 -3.34 -16.18
C SER A 428 -42.47 -4.52 -16.92
N SER A 429 -42.85 -4.33 -18.19
CA SER A 429 -43.53 -5.35 -18.99
C SER A 429 -42.57 -6.46 -19.41
N ASP A 430 -41.37 -6.08 -19.85
CA ASP A 430 -40.33 -7.00 -20.30
C ASP A 430 -39.82 -7.86 -19.15
N CYS A 431 -39.56 -7.26 -17.98
CA CYS A 431 -39.18 -7.97 -16.77
C CYS A 431 -40.28 -8.94 -16.32
N SER A 432 -41.55 -8.53 -16.35
CA SER A 432 -42.69 -9.41 -16.01
C SER A 432 -42.82 -10.59 -16.98
N SER A 433 -42.54 -10.39 -18.27
CA SER A 433 -42.56 -11.47 -19.26
C SER A 433 -41.48 -12.52 -18.99
N THR A 434 -40.26 -12.08 -18.66
CA THR A 434 -39.17 -12.99 -18.28
C THR A 434 -39.48 -13.71 -16.98
N TYR A 435 -40.01 -13.02 -15.97
CA TYR A 435 -40.43 -13.63 -14.70
C TYR A 435 -41.42 -14.80 -14.93
N LEU A 436 -42.45 -14.59 -15.76
CA LEU A 436 -43.43 -15.63 -16.09
C LEU A 436 -42.78 -16.87 -16.73
N LYS A 437 -41.83 -16.66 -17.65
CA LYS A 437 -41.10 -17.76 -18.30
C LYS A 437 -40.29 -18.56 -17.29
N GLU A 438 -39.61 -17.88 -16.36
CA GLU A 438 -38.83 -18.55 -15.31
C GLU A 438 -39.73 -19.30 -14.31
N ILE A 439 -40.87 -18.76 -13.89
CA ILE A 439 -41.85 -19.50 -13.04
C ILE A 439 -42.28 -20.80 -13.73
N ILE A 440 -42.69 -20.73 -15.01
CA ILE A 440 -43.14 -21.91 -15.77
C ILE A 440 -42.01 -22.94 -15.87
N ARG A 441 -40.77 -22.49 -16.00
CA ARG A 441 -39.59 -23.36 -16.06
C ARG A 441 -39.31 -24.05 -14.73
N VAL A 442 -39.43 -23.35 -13.61
CA VAL A 442 -39.10 -23.86 -12.26
C VAL A 442 -40.26 -24.67 -11.65
N ALA A 443 -41.50 -24.39 -12.03
CA ALA A 443 -42.70 -25.09 -11.58
C ALA A 443 -43.54 -25.59 -12.77
N PRO A 444 -43.15 -26.72 -13.41
CA PRO A 444 -43.86 -27.26 -14.57
C PRO A 444 -45.21 -27.92 -14.26
N ASP A 445 -45.65 -27.94 -13.00
CA ASP A 445 -46.93 -28.53 -12.56
C ASP A 445 -47.82 -27.47 -11.85
N ASP A 446 -49.14 -27.71 -11.78
CA ASP A 446 -50.25 -26.76 -11.50
C ASP A 446 -50.16 -25.93 -10.19
N SER A 447 -49.13 -26.12 -9.38
CA SER A 447 -48.82 -25.42 -8.12
C SER A 447 -48.75 -23.89 -8.20
N HIS A 448 -48.43 -23.32 -9.37
CA HIS A 448 -48.28 -21.86 -9.58
C HIS A 448 -49.31 -21.30 -10.58
N LYS A 449 -50.31 -22.10 -10.97
CA LYS A 449 -51.32 -21.73 -11.99
C LYS A 449 -52.11 -20.46 -11.63
N TRP A 450 -52.38 -20.25 -10.34
CA TRP A 450 -53.05 -19.04 -9.84
C TRP A 450 -52.20 -17.76 -10.01
N ILE A 451 -50.86 -17.88 -9.96
CA ILE A 451 -49.93 -16.76 -10.23
C ILE A 451 -49.92 -16.47 -11.74
N ILE A 452 -49.83 -17.53 -12.55
CA ILE A 452 -49.85 -17.44 -14.01
C ILE A 452 -51.17 -16.78 -14.49
N ASP A 453 -52.32 -17.22 -13.99
CA ASP A 453 -53.64 -16.67 -14.34
C ASP A 453 -53.82 -15.23 -13.84
N GLY A 454 -53.31 -14.91 -12.64
CA GLY A 454 -53.32 -13.55 -12.09
C GLY A 454 -52.54 -12.56 -12.94
N ILE A 455 -51.35 -12.93 -13.41
CA ILE A 455 -50.50 -12.05 -14.23
C ILE A 455 -51.00 -11.99 -15.68
N LEU A 456 -51.50 -13.09 -16.26
CA LEU A 456 -52.14 -13.08 -17.57
C LEU A 456 -53.33 -12.11 -17.64
N SER A 457 -54.08 -11.97 -16.54
CA SER A 457 -55.16 -10.98 -16.44
C SER A 457 -54.65 -9.52 -16.43
N MET A 458 -53.46 -9.27 -15.88
CA MET A 458 -52.82 -7.94 -15.86
C MET A 458 -52.23 -7.56 -17.22
N VAL A 459 -51.66 -8.53 -17.95
CA VAL A 459 -51.13 -8.33 -19.31
C VAL A 459 -52.28 -8.16 -20.33
N ALA A 460 -53.43 -8.80 -20.12
CA ALA A 460 -54.61 -8.60 -20.96
C ALA A 460 -55.29 -7.22 -20.73
N GLY A 461 -55.12 -6.62 -19.55
CA GLY A 461 -55.70 -5.33 -19.19
C GLY A 461 -55.11 -4.11 -19.92
N THR A 462 -53.93 -4.23 -20.55
CA THR A 462 -53.30 -3.16 -21.34
C THR A 462 -53.72 -3.17 -22.81
N ASN A 463 -54.32 -4.25 -23.32
CA ASN A 463 -54.74 -4.38 -24.72
C ASN A 463 -56.22 -4.05 -24.99
N SER A 464 -57.03 -3.74 -23.97
CA SER A 464 -58.49 -3.56 -24.13
C SER A 464 -58.96 -2.10 -24.33
N SER A 465 -58.07 -1.11 -24.37
CA SER A 465 -58.46 0.31 -24.50
C SER A 465 -58.39 0.91 -25.91
N ASN A 466 -58.09 0.13 -26.96
CA ASN A 466 -58.01 0.64 -28.34
C ASN A 466 -58.71 -0.26 -29.37
N SER A 467 -60.03 -0.45 -29.25
CA SER A 467 -60.89 -0.68 -30.44
C SER A 467 -62.39 -0.64 -30.09
N SER A 468 -62.90 0.56 -29.82
CA SER A 468 -64.31 0.82 -30.15
C SER A 468 -64.50 2.29 -30.45
N HIS A 469 -64.41 2.69 -31.72
CA HIS A 469 -65.15 3.81 -32.29
C HIS A 469 -64.98 3.87 -33.81
N LYS A 470 -65.98 3.33 -34.52
CA LYS A 470 -66.86 4.04 -35.48
C LYS A 470 -67.28 3.12 -36.63
N GLY A 471 -68.57 2.80 -36.63
CA GLY A 471 -69.35 2.69 -37.86
C GLY A 471 -69.82 4.06 -38.34
#